data_AF-A0A663N660-F1
#
_entry.id   AF-A0A663N660-F1
#
_cell.length_a   1.000
_cell.length_b   1.000
_cell.length_c   1.000
_cell.angle_alpha   90.00
_cell.angle_beta   90.00
_cell.angle_gamma   90.00
#
_symmetry.space_group_name_H-M   'P 1'
#
loop_
_entity.id
_entity.type
_entity.pdbx_description
1 polymer ?
#
loop_
_entity_poly.entity_id
_entity_poly.type
_entity_poly.pdbx_seq_one_letter_code
_entity_poly.pdbx_strand_id
1 'polypeptide(L)'
;MFILLLVVCCYIFFSSMPTPWTVLSSDYKEEFLSYLEHYQLTIPIRVDQNGAFLSFTVKNAKHSRRRRSTDPYDQELATSKLFFKLSAYGKHFHLNLTLNTDLVSRHFTVEYWGKDGPQWKHDFLDHCHYTGYLQDQHSTTKVALSNCNGLHGVIATEDEEYFIEPLRNTTEDSSNFNYENGHPHVIYKKSTMHQQHLYDHSHCGVSDLTRSSKPWWMSDASAFPTSLPVNDTLSSHNRQKRSVSLERFVETLVVADKMMVGYHGRKDIEHYILSVMNIVAKLYRDSSLGNVVNIIVTRLIVLTEDQPNLEINHHADKSLDSFCKWQKSILSHQSDGNTIPENGIAHHDNAVLITRYDICTYKNKPCGTLGLASVAGMCEPERSCSINEDIGLGSAFTIAHEIGHNFGMNHDGIGNSCGTKGHEAAKLMAAHITANTNPFSWSACSRDYITSFLDSGRGTCLDNEPPKRDFLYPAVAPGQVYDADEQCRFQYGATSRQCKYGVRSLNPYAECSA
;
A
#
# COMPACT_ATOMS: atom_id res chain seq x y z
N MET A 1 -20.27 3.46 60.13
CA MET A 1 -19.75 2.21 59.54
C MET A 1 -20.62 1.68 58.38
N PHE A 2 -21.34 2.54 57.65
CA PHE A 2 -22.14 2.13 56.47
C PHE A 2 -21.77 2.91 55.18
N ILE A 3 -21.06 4.04 55.30
CA ILE A 3 -20.61 4.85 54.16
C ILE A 3 -19.26 4.37 53.61
N LEU A 4 -18.40 3.77 54.46
CA LEU A 4 -17.09 3.25 54.05
C LEU A 4 -17.19 1.94 53.23
N LEU A 5 -18.26 1.17 53.39
CA LEU A 5 -18.47 -0.10 52.68
C LEU A 5 -18.96 0.10 51.23
N LEU A 6 -19.66 1.20 50.93
CA LEU A 6 -20.12 1.51 49.57
C LEU A 6 -19.00 2.05 48.67
N VAL A 7 -18.01 2.75 49.23
CA VAL A 7 -16.88 3.28 48.46
C VAL A 7 -15.89 2.18 48.06
N VAL A 8 -15.69 1.16 48.91
CA VAL A 8 -14.79 0.04 48.61
C VAL A 8 -15.41 -0.95 47.61
N CYS A 9 -16.74 -1.13 47.61
CA CYS A 9 -17.40 -2.01 46.64
C CYS A 9 -17.43 -1.43 45.21
N CYS A 10 -17.57 -0.10 45.05
CA CYS A 10 -17.49 0.55 43.73
C CYS A 10 -16.07 0.52 43.14
N TYR A 11 -15.01 0.62 43.96
CA TYR A 11 -13.63 0.57 43.47
C TYR A 11 -13.20 -0.82 42.98
N ILE A 12 -13.75 -1.90 43.55
CA ILE A 12 -13.45 -3.28 43.12
C ILE A 12 -14.22 -3.63 41.83
N PHE A 13 -15.44 -3.11 41.64
CA PHE A 13 -16.21 -3.33 40.40
C PHE A 13 -15.70 -2.51 39.20
N PHE A 14 -15.14 -1.31 39.40
CA PHE A 14 -14.54 -0.52 38.31
C PHE A 14 -13.14 -0.97 37.90
N SER A 15 -12.43 -1.74 38.74
CA SER A 15 -11.09 -2.26 38.42
C SER A 15 -11.12 -3.62 37.70
N SER A 16 -12.32 -4.19 37.50
CA SER A 16 -12.51 -5.55 36.96
C SER A 16 -13.28 -5.60 35.64
N MET A 17 -13.67 -4.45 35.08
CA MET A 17 -14.25 -4.39 33.73
C MET A 17 -13.16 -4.05 32.72
N PRO A 18 -12.91 -4.89 31.70
CA PRO A 18 -12.04 -4.51 30.61
C PRO A 18 -12.61 -3.25 29.94
N THR A 19 -11.76 -2.25 29.72
CA THR A 19 -12.12 -1.06 28.95
C THR A 19 -12.67 -1.48 27.57
N PRO A 20 -13.64 -0.76 26.97
CA PRO A 20 -14.17 -1.13 25.66
C PRO A 20 -13.09 -1.20 24.56
N TRP A 21 -11.94 -0.56 24.79
CA TRP A 21 -10.78 -0.56 23.90
C TRP A 21 -9.92 -1.84 23.96
N THR A 22 -9.94 -2.60 25.06
CA THR A 22 -9.15 -3.84 25.19
C THR A 22 -9.87 -5.07 24.63
N VAL A 23 -11.21 -5.01 24.48
CA VAL A 23 -12.01 -6.11 23.92
C VAL A 23 -11.98 -6.13 22.38
N LEU A 24 -11.83 -4.97 21.73
CA LEU A 24 -11.89 -4.86 20.25
C LEU A 24 -10.65 -5.41 19.52
N SER A 25 -9.48 -5.51 20.16
CA SER A 25 -8.25 -5.95 19.48
C SER A 25 -8.15 -7.47 19.31
N SER A 26 -8.89 -8.26 20.11
CA SER A 26 -8.85 -9.72 20.08
C SER A 26 -9.78 -10.32 19.01
N ASP A 27 -10.80 -9.57 18.59
CA ASP A 27 -11.90 -10.03 17.72
C ASP A 27 -11.50 -10.08 16.23
N TYR A 28 -10.68 -9.11 15.76
CA TYR A 28 -10.24 -8.97 14.36
C TYR A 28 -9.77 -10.28 13.71
N LYS A 29 -9.00 -11.07 14.47
CA LYS A 29 -8.30 -12.23 13.91
C LYS A 29 -9.15 -13.49 13.92
N GLU A 30 -10.03 -13.65 14.92
CA GLU A 30 -11.03 -14.72 14.91
C GLU A 30 -12.04 -14.49 13.79
N GLU A 31 -12.45 -13.23 13.58
CA GLU A 31 -13.26 -12.82 12.44
C GLU A 31 -12.54 -13.09 11.11
N PHE A 32 -11.29 -12.63 10.93
CA PHE A 32 -10.50 -12.86 9.71
C PHE A 32 -10.32 -14.35 9.37
N LEU A 33 -9.90 -15.17 10.35
CA LEU A 33 -9.70 -16.60 10.13
C LEU A 33 -11.03 -17.33 9.88
N SER A 34 -12.14 -16.83 10.41
CA SER A 34 -13.47 -17.36 10.11
C SER A 34 -13.87 -17.14 8.64
N TYR A 35 -13.26 -16.17 7.95
CA TYR A 35 -13.43 -15.93 6.52
C TYR A 35 -12.49 -16.77 5.64
N LEU A 36 -11.74 -17.73 6.16
CA LEU A 36 -10.89 -18.60 5.34
C LEU A 36 -11.41 -20.03 5.38
N GLU A 37 -11.83 -20.58 4.23
CA GLU A 37 -12.26 -21.98 4.13
C GLU A 37 -11.08 -22.94 4.38
N HIS A 38 -9.88 -22.52 3.97
CA HIS A 38 -8.66 -23.30 4.16
C HIS A 38 -7.43 -22.40 4.29
N TYR A 39 -6.60 -22.67 5.29
CA TYR A 39 -5.30 -22.02 5.48
C TYR A 39 -4.28 -23.02 6.04
N GLN A 40 -3.00 -22.69 5.90
CA GLN A 40 -1.90 -23.42 6.54
C GLN A 40 -1.07 -22.48 7.40
N LEU A 41 -0.36 -23.05 8.37
CA LEU A 41 0.65 -22.34 9.14
C LEU A 41 2.03 -22.63 8.57
N THR A 42 2.84 -21.59 8.43
CA THR A 42 4.24 -21.69 8.03
C THR A 42 5.11 -20.86 8.96
N ILE A 43 6.38 -21.22 9.08
CA ILE A 43 7.39 -20.43 9.80
C ILE A 43 8.44 -20.01 8.77
N PRO A 44 8.37 -18.79 8.23
CA PRO A 44 9.35 -18.32 7.27
C PRO A 44 10.70 -18.10 7.96
N ILE A 45 11.77 -18.40 7.23
CA ILE A 45 13.15 -18.23 7.68
C ILE A 45 13.91 -17.29 6.75
N ARG A 46 14.77 -16.46 7.31
CA ARG A 46 15.72 -15.64 6.54
C ARG A 46 16.88 -16.53 6.09
N VAL A 47 17.22 -16.43 4.82
CA VAL A 47 18.32 -17.18 4.20
C VAL A 47 19.23 -16.24 3.41
N ASP A 48 20.39 -16.73 2.99
CA ASP A 48 21.23 -16.04 2.01
C ASP A 48 20.77 -16.33 0.57
N GLN A 49 21.47 -15.76 -0.42
CA GLN A 49 21.17 -15.97 -1.84
C GLN A 49 21.24 -17.43 -2.32
N ASN A 50 22.04 -18.27 -1.64
CA ASN A 50 22.18 -19.69 -1.93
C ASN A 50 21.16 -20.53 -1.14
N GLY A 51 20.35 -19.88 -0.30
CA GLY A 51 19.34 -20.51 0.51
C GLY A 51 19.87 -21.16 1.79
N ALA A 52 21.08 -20.82 2.24
CA ALA A 52 21.61 -21.23 3.53
C ALA A 52 20.94 -20.44 4.66
N PHE A 53 20.65 -21.10 5.78
CA PHE A 53 19.95 -20.50 6.91
C PHE A 53 20.74 -19.34 7.54
N LEU A 54 20.06 -18.22 7.79
CA LEU A 54 20.62 -17.07 8.50
C LEU A 54 19.93 -16.82 9.86
N SER A 55 18.60 -16.81 9.89
CA SER A 55 17.84 -16.51 11.11
C SER A 55 16.36 -16.86 10.97
N PHE A 56 15.68 -17.09 12.09
CA PHE A 56 14.22 -17.16 12.18
C PHE A 56 13.54 -15.79 12.27
N THR A 57 14.30 -14.70 12.44
CA THR A 57 13.75 -13.34 12.51
C THR A 57 13.44 -12.82 11.11
N VAL A 58 12.15 -12.66 10.82
CA VAL A 58 11.66 -12.12 9.54
C VAL A 58 11.27 -10.65 9.60
N LYS A 59 10.99 -10.14 10.80
CA LYS A 59 10.65 -8.73 11.04
C LYS A 59 11.87 -7.85 10.77
N ASN A 60 11.65 -6.69 10.16
CA ASN A 60 12.71 -5.69 10.04
C ASN A 60 13.19 -5.30 11.44
N ALA A 61 14.47 -5.52 11.73
CA ALA A 61 15.04 -5.17 13.02
C ALA A 61 15.16 -3.64 13.09
N LYS A 62 14.16 -2.96 13.68
CA LYS A 62 14.29 -1.55 14.06
C LYS A 62 15.62 -1.40 14.79
N HIS A 63 16.48 -0.49 14.34
CA HIS A 63 17.82 -0.09 14.82
C HIS A 63 18.22 -0.57 16.25
N SER A 64 18.22 -1.88 16.48
CA SER A 64 18.63 -2.49 17.73
C SER A 64 20.06 -2.92 17.51
N ARG A 65 20.96 -2.16 18.13
CA ARG A 65 22.43 -2.27 18.15
C ARG A 65 22.93 -3.64 17.67
N ARG A 66 23.06 -3.83 16.35
CA ARG A 66 23.75 -4.97 15.76
C ARG A 66 25.18 -4.56 15.47
N ARG A 67 26.13 -5.45 15.80
CA ARG A 67 27.60 -5.25 15.67
C ARG A 67 27.92 -4.52 14.37
N ARG A 68 28.70 -3.43 14.47
CA ARG A 68 29.24 -2.68 13.34
C ARG A 68 29.91 -3.66 12.39
N SER A 69 29.33 -3.85 11.20
CA SER A 69 30.16 -4.15 10.04
C SER A 69 31.04 -2.92 9.81
N THR A 70 32.30 -3.12 9.46
CA THR A 70 33.24 -2.04 9.15
C THR A 70 32.97 -1.40 7.79
N ASP A 71 32.01 -1.92 7.03
CA ASP A 71 31.62 -1.39 5.71
C ASP A 71 30.12 -1.02 5.69
N PRO A 72 29.77 0.28 5.62
CA PRO A 72 28.40 0.76 5.46
C PRO A 72 27.73 0.23 4.18
N TYR A 73 28.53 -0.04 3.13
CA TYR A 73 28.03 -0.48 1.82
C TYR A 73 27.40 -1.88 1.87
N ASP A 74 28.01 -2.79 2.63
CA ASP A 74 27.49 -4.16 2.81
C ASP A 74 26.18 -4.19 3.61
N GLN A 75 25.98 -3.23 4.52
CA GLN A 75 24.80 -3.20 5.39
C GLN A 75 23.56 -2.66 4.65
N GLU A 76 23.76 -1.72 3.73
CA GLU A 76 22.71 -1.15 2.87
C GLU A 76 22.31 -2.13 1.76
N LEU A 77 23.29 -2.84 1.17
CA LEU A 77 23.04 -3.93 0.22
C LEU A 77 22.27 -5.10 0.87
N ALA A 78 22.58 -5.43 2.12
CA ALA A 78 21.92 -6.49 2.89
C ALA A 78 20.48 -6.15 3.35
N THR A 79 20.08 -4.87 3.32
CA THR A 79 18.69 -4.44 3.50
C THR A 79 17.98 -4.21 2.16
N SER A 80 18.71 -3.91 1.09
CA SER A 80 18.14 -3.72 -0.24
C SER A 80 17.71 -5.05 -0.88
N LYS A 81 18.44 -6.14 -0.64
CA LYS A 81 18.06 -7.49 -1.09
C LYS A 81 17.92 -8.46 0.07
N LEU A 82 16.78 -9.15 0.13
CA LEU A 82 16.45 -10.13 1.15
C LEU A 82 16.04 -11.46 0.51
N PHE A 83 16.41 -12.55 1.18
CA PHE A 83 15.99 -13.89 0.79
C PHE A 83 15.28 -14.57 1.96
N PHE A 84 14.16 -15.22 1.66
CA PHE A 84 13.38 -15.97 2.63
C PHE A 84 13.01 -17.34 2.09
N LYS A 85 12.93 -18.33 2.97
CA LYS A 85 12.34 -19.64 2.66
C LYS A 85 11.11 -19.88 3.53
N LEU A 86 10.07 -20.43 2.93
CA LEU A 86 8.89 -20.92 3.64
C LEU A 86 8.29 -22.10 2.89
N SER A 87 7.48 -22.92 3.58
CA SER A 87 6.88 -24.12 2.98
C SER A 87 5.39 -24.16 3.29
N ALA A 88 4.58 -24.36 2.27
CA ALA A 88 3.13 -24.45 2.39
C ALA A 88 2.53 -25.19 1.19
N TYR A 89 1.42 -25.89 1.40
CA TYR A 89 0.70 -26.65 0.38
C TYR A 89 1.59 -27.64 -0.38
N GLY A 90 2.56 -28.25 0.31
CA GLY A 90 3.55 -29.16 -0.30
C GLY A 90 4.57 -28.48 -1.21
N LYS A 91 4.57 -27.14 -1.29
CA LYS A 91 5.51 -26.33 -2.07
C LYS A 91 6.55 -25.69 -1.15
N HIS A 92 7.76 -25.50 -1.67
CA HIS A 92 8.84 -24.75 -1.02
C HIS A 92 9.06 -23.45 -1.78
N PHE A 93 8.90 -22.33 -1.10
CA PHE A 93 9.07 -21.00 -1.69
C PHE A 93 10.44 -20.46 -1.27
N HIS A 94 11.31 -20.24 -2.24
CA HIS A 94 12.57 -19.52 -2.05
C HIS A 94 12.41 -18.12 -2.64
N LEU A 95 12.17 -17.14 -1.78
CA LEU A 95 11.85 -15.77 -2.14
C LEU A 95 13.15 -14.97 -2.34
N ASN A 96 13.24 -14.25 -3.46
CA ASN A 96 14.25 -13.24 -3.73
C ASN A 96 13.56 -11.88 -3.82
N LEU A 97 13.80 -11.04 -2.82
CA LEU A 97 13.11 -9.79 -2.60
C LEU A 97 14.06 -8.62 -2.73
N THR A 98 13.64 -7.59 -3.44
CA THR A 98 14.33 -6.30 -3.56
C THR A 98 13.44 -5.21 -2.94
N LEU A 99 14.05 -4.34 -2.14
CA LEU A 99 13.36 -3.23 -1.50
C LEU A 99 12.69 -2.35 -2.56
N ASN A 100 11.41 -2.05 -2.35
CA ASN A 100 10.67 -1.15 -3.23
C ASN A 100 10.89 0.30 -2.77
N THR A 101 11.89 0.95 -3.36
CA THR A 101 12.24 2.35 -3.07
C THR A 101 11.25 3.35 -3.68
N ASP A 102 10.44 2.91 -4.64
CA ASP A 102 9.54 3.75 -5.42
C ASP A 102 8.09 3.69 -4.89
N LEU A 103 7.84 2.99 -3.77
CA LEU A 103 6.50 2.85 -3.22
C LEU A 103 5.93 4.17 -2.70
N VAL A 104 6.77 5.01 -2.10
CA VAL A 104 6.36 6.28 -1.52
C VAL A 104 7.26 7.41 -2.00
N SER A 105 6.72 8.63 -2.05
CA SER A 105 7.47 9.79 -2.50
C SER A 105 8.52 10.24 -1.47
N ARG A 106 9.44 11.12 -1.89
CA ARG A 106 10.45 11.71 -0.99
C ARG A 106 9.83 12.40 0.21
N HIS A 107 8.76 13.15 -0.02
CA HIS A 107 8.02 13.92 0.97
C HIS A 107 6.75 13.20 1.44
N PHE A 108 6.78 11.86 1.46
CA PHE A 108 5.68 11.08 2.00
C PHE A 108 5.34 11.48 3.43
N THR A 109 4.07 11.80 3.66
CA THR A 109 3.54 12.16 4.98
C THR A 109 2.32 11.31 5.30
N VAL A 110 2.26 10.84 6.54
CA VAL A 110 1.07 10.24 7.15
C VAL A 110 0.41 11.28 8.05
N GLU A 111 -0.90 11.44 7.95
CA GLU A 111 -1.69 12.37 8.74
C GLU A 111 -2.89 11.68 9.37
N TYR A 112 -3.14 11.99 10.64
CA TYR A 112 -4.29 11.52 11.39
C TYR A 112 -5.24 12.67 11.63
N TRP A 113 -6.45 12.53 11.10
CA TRP A 113 -7.46 13.57 11.14
C TRP A 113 -8.55 13.19 12.15
N GLY A 114 -8.86 14.11 13.05
CA GLY A 114 -10.03 14.04 13.92
C GLY A 114 -11.16 14.90 13.34
N LYS A 115 -12.24 15.10 14.09
CA LYS A 115 -13.42 15.84 13.63
C LYS A 115 -13.14 17.26 13.10
N ASP A 116 -12.15 17.94 13.69
CA ASP A 116 -11.80 19.32 13.38
C ASP A 116 -10.60 19.44 12.40
N GLY A 117 -10.22 18.34 11.74
CA GLY A 117 -9.13 18.28 10.76
C GLY A 117 -7.85 17.57 11.26
N PRO A 118 -6.67 17.88 10.69
CA PRO A 118 -5.41 17.21 11.02
C PRO A 118 -5.03 17.41 12.48
N GLN A 119 -4.84 16.32 13.24
CA GLN A 119 -4.43 16.35 14.65
C GLN A 119 -2.97 15.94 14.84
N TRP A 120 -2.50 15.00 14.02
CA TRP A 120 -1.14 14.47 14.12
C TRP A 120 -0.60 14.13 12.73
N LYS A 121 0.71 14.27 12.53
CA LYS A 121 1.38 13.87 11.30
C LYS A 121 2.81 13.40 11.55
N HIS A 122 3.32 12.54 10.68
CA HIS A 122 4.74 12.18 10.63
C HIS A 122 5.17 11.82 9.20
N ASP A 123 6.47 11.97 8.96
CA ASP A 123 7.09 11.68 7.66
C ASP A 123 7.97 10.41 7.73
N PHE A 124 7.97 9.74 8.88
CA PHE A 124 8.76 8.52 9.10
C PHE A 124 8.14 7.32 8.38
N LEU A 125 8.96 6.64 7.58
CA LEU A 125 8.61 5.40 6.90
C LEU A 125 9.65 4.34 7.24
N ASP A 126 9.19 3.16 7.67
CA ASP A 126 10.04 1.98 7.74
C ASP A 126 10.33 1.45 6.32
N HIS A 127 11.61 1.28 5.96
CA HIS A 127 12.01 0.69 4.68
C HIS A 127 11.87 -0.85 4.75
N CYS A 128 10.63 -1.33 4.61
CA CYS A 128 10.27 -2.73 4.83
C CYS A 128 9.31 -3.31 3.79
N HIS A 129 9.07 -2.61 2.67
CA HIS A 129 8.25 -3.10 1.57
C HIS A 129 9.13 -3.54 0.40
N TYR A 130 8.90 -4.75 -0.09
CA TYR A 130 9.74 -5.40 -1.08
C TYR A 130 8.89 -5.94 -2.23
N THR A 131 9.48 -6.00 -3.41
CA THR A 131 8.96 -6.75 -4.55
C THR A 131 9.99 -7.78 -5.01
N GLY A 132 9.55 -8.82 -5.70
CA GLY A 132 10.46 -9.89 -6.05
C GLY A 132 9.82 -11.04 -6.79
N TYR A 133 10.48 -12.19 -6.68
CA TYR A 133 10.21 -13.41 -7.44
C TYR A 133 10.61 -14.63 -6.60
N LEU A 134 10.19 -15.82 -7.03
CA LEU A 134 10.82 -17.06 -6.58
C LEU A 134 12.17 -17.24 -7.29
N GLN A 135 13.20 -17.61 -6.54
CA GLN A 135 14.59 -17.74 -7.00
C GLN A 135 14.73 -18.70 -8.20
N ASP A 136 13.92 -19.75 -8.26
CA ASP A 136 13.99 -20.73 -9.35
C ASP A 136 13.03 -20.40 -10.52
N GLN A 137 12.21 -19.35 -10.39
CA GLN A 137 11.09 -19.04 -11.31
C GLN A 137 10.93 -17.53 -11.51
N HIS A 138 12.02 -16.84 -11.87
CA HIS A 138 12.05 -15.38 -11.97
C HIS A 138 11.09 -14.77 -13.01
N SER A 139 10.83 -15.45 -14.13
CA SER A 139 10.03 -14.87 -15.22
C SER A 139 8.53 -15.06 -15.06
N THR A 140 8.11 -15.98 -14.19
CA THR A 140 6.73 -16.46 -14.13
C THR A 140 6.04 -16.17 -12.80
N THR A 141 6.83 -15.86 -11.76
CA THR A 141 6.31 -15.56 -10.42
C THR A 141 6.34 -14.06 -10.16
N LYS A 142 5.53 -13.58 -9.21
CA LYS A 142 5.53 -12.17 -8.79
C LYS A 142 5.29 -12.14 -7.30
N VAL A 143 6.13 -11.40 -6.58
CA VAL A 143 6.06 -11.30 -5.12
C VAL A 143 6.00 -9.83 -4.73
N ALA A 144 5.13 -9.50 -3.79
CA ALA A 144 5.08 -8.20 -3.12
C ALA A 144 4.82 -8.44 -1.63
N LEU A 145 5.82 -8.17 -0.80
CA LEU A 145 5.81 -8.49 0.63
C LEU A 145 6.31 -7.31 1.45
N SER A 146 5.71 -7.13 2.61
CA SER A 146 6.19 -6.30 3.70
C SER A 146 6.84 -7.18 4.76
N ASN A 147 7.87 -6.67 5.43
CA ASN A 147 8.42 -7.28 6.63
C ASN A 147 8.38 -6.35 7.87
N CYS A 148 7.60 -5.27 7.81
CA CYS A 148 7.53 -4.25 8.87
C CYS A 148 7.10 -4.86 10.21
N ASN A 149 6.09 -5.74 10.18
CA ASN A 149 5.55 -6.46 11.34
C ASN A 149 5.58 -7.99 11.14
N GLY A 150 6.57 -8.48 10.39
CA GLY A 150 6.63 -9.85 9.88
C GLY A 150 6.20 -9.92 8.42
N LEU A 151 6.40 -11.08 7.77
CA LEU A 151 6.05 -11.24 6.35
C LEU A 151 4.55 -11.08 6.13
N HIS A 152 4.19 -10.10 5.31
CA HIS A 152 2.81 -9.75 5.01
C HIS A 152 2.68 -9.38 3.53
N GLY A 153 1.85 -10.07 2.74
CA GLY A 153 1.59 -9.71 1.34
C GLY A 153 1.27 -10.92 0.47
N VAL A 154 1.71 -10.91 -0.79
CA VAL A 154 1.30 -11.89 -1.81
C VAL A 154 2.49 -12.53 -2.54
N ILE A 155 2.35 -13.81 -2.84
CA ILE A 155 3.23 -14.63 -3.67
C ILE A 155 2.36 -15.20 -4.80
N ALA A 156 2.47 -14.63 -6.00
CA ALA A 156 1.77 -15.10 -7.19
C ALA A 156 2.67 -16.03 -7.99
N THR A 157 2.15 -17.23 -8.27
CA THR A 157 2.73 -18.23 -9.17
C THR A 157 1.87 -18.37 -10.42
N GLU A 158 2.26 -19.20 -11.39
CA GLU A 158 1.44 -19.40 -12.60
C GLU A 158 0.08 -20.04 -12.29
N ASP A 159 0.03 -20.89 -11.26
CA ASP A 159 -1.17 -21.68 -10.94
C ASP A 159 -2.05 -21.04 -9.86
N GLU A 160 -1.47 -20.22 -8.97
CA GLU A 160 -2.14 -19.78 -7.74
C GLU A 160 -1.50 -18.53 -7.16
N GLU A 161 -2.33 -17.71 -6.50
CA GLU A 161 -1.90 -16.61 -5.63
C GLU A 161 -2.03 -17.00 -4.15
N TYR A 162 -0.91 -16.90 -3.42
CA TYR A 162 -0.84 -17.16 -1.99
C TYR A 162 -0.70 -15.83 -1.24
N PHE A 163 -1.54 -15.63 -0.25
CA PHE A 163 -1.41 -14.55 0.73
C PHE A 163 -0.74 -15.08 1.98
N ILE A 164 0.10 -14.25 2.60
CA ILE A 164 0.79 -14.56 3.85
C ILE A 164 0.61 -13.41 4.83
N GLU A 165 0.29 -13.73 6.08
CA GLU A 165 0.11 -12.77 7.17
C GLU A 165 0.70 -13.26 8.50
N PRO A 166 1.24 -12.39 9.35
CA PRO A 166 1.73 -12.77 10.67
C PRO A 166 0.60 -13.28 11.59
N LEU A 167 0.79 -14.44 12.21
CA LEU A 167 -0.16 -14.96 13.19
C LEU A 167 0.01 -14.23 14.54
N ARG A 168 -0.82 -13.22 14.85
CA ARG A 168 -0.78 -12.51 16.16
C ARG A 168 -1.27 -13.37 17.33
N ASN A 169 -0.56 -13.41 18.45
CA ASN A 169 -1.08 -14.01 19.68
C ASN A 169 -1.96 -13.02 20.44
N THR A 170 -3.10 -13.49 20.94
CA THR A 170 -4.08 -12.75 21.76
C THR A 170 -3.69 -12.63 23.23
N THR A 171 -2.57 -13.24 23.65
CA THR A 171 -2.03 -13.09 25.00
C THR A 171 -0.94 -12.02 25.02
N GLU A 172 -1.12 -11.04 25.89
CA GLU A 172 -0.17 -9.98 26.23
C GLU A 172 1.18 -10.56 26.66
N ASP A 173 2.04 -10.87 25.70
CA ASP A 173 3.49 -10.90 25.82
C ASP A 173 4.11 -11.23 24.46
N SER A 174 4.12 -10.24 23.57
CA SER A 174 5.03 -10.21 22.41
C SER A 174 6.53 -10.26 22.80
N SER A 175 6.82 -10.32 24.10
CA SER A 175 8.13 -10.51 24.74
C SER A 175 8.52 -11.99 24.93
N ASN A 176 7.57 -12.94 24.89
CA ASN A 176 7.81 -14.36 25.23
C ASN A 176 7.91 -15.32 24.02
N PHE A 177 7.84 -14.82 22.79
CA PHE A 177 8.24 -15.63 21.65
C PHE A 177 9.76 -15.77 21.65
N ASN A 178 10.24 -16.97 21.96
CA ASN A 178 11.63 -17.32 21.74
C ASN A 178 11.92 -17.21 20.24
N TYR A 179 12.64 -16.15 19.83
CA TYR A 179 13.08 -15.93 18.44
C TYR A 179 13.86 -17.12 17.86
N GLU A 180 14.24 -18.09 18.70
CA GLU A 180 14.84 -19.37 18.32
C GLU A 180 13.90 -20.27 17.50
N ASN A 181 12.57 -20.12 17.62
CA ASN A 181 11.60 -20.99 16.94
C ASN A 181 10.85 -20.30 15.77
N GLY A 182 11.11 -19.01 15.53
CA GLY A 182 10.46 -18.22 14.48
C GLY A 182 9.01 -17.83 14.77
N HIS A 183 8.57 -16.75 14.10
CA HIS A 183 7.20 -16.27 14.24
C HIS A 183 6.30 -17.02 13.25
N PRO A 184 5.18 -17.61 13.68
CA PRO A 184 4.26 -18.29 12.77
C PRO A 184 3.52 -17.31 11.87
N HIS A 185 3.21 -17.76 10.66
CA HIS A 185 2.46 -17.02 9.65
C HIS A 185 1.32 -17.89 9.13
N VAL A 186 0.18 -17.26 8.86
CA VAL A 186 -0.92 -17.87 8.13
C VAL A 186 -0.63 -17.68 6.65
N ILE A 187 -0.76 -18.75 5.88
CA ILE A 187 -0.67 -18.71 4.42
C ILE A 187 -1.90 -19.38 3.84
N TYR A 188 -2.55 -18.70 2.90
CA TYR A 188 -3.82 -19.13 2.31
C TYR A 188 -3.87 -18.75 0.85
N LYS A 189 -4.73 -19.43 0.10
CA LYS A 189 -4.91 -19.17 -1.33
C LYS A 189 -5.96 -18.08 -1.53
N LYS A 190 -5.85 -17.32 -2.62
CA LYS A 190 -6.94 -16.41 -3.03
C LYS A 190 -8.26 -17.17 -3.21
N SER A 191 -8.20 -18.38 -3.76
CA SER A 191 -9.35 -19.25 -4.00
C SER A 191 -10.08 -19.71 -2.72
N THR A 192 -9.47 -19.60 -1.54
CA THR A 192 -10.03 -20.08 -0.26
C THR A 192 -10.64 -18.99 0.61
N MET A 193 -10.66 -17.73 0.14
CA MET A 193 -11.34 -16.63 0.86
C MET A 193 -12.86 -16.84 0.78
N HIS A 194 -13.53 -16.93 1.94
CA HIS A 194 -14.93 -17.37 2.08
C HIS A 194 -15.87 -16.59 1.17
N GLN A 195 -16.71 -17.37 0.49
CA GLN A 195 -17.73 -16.93 -0.45
C GLN A 195 -18.93 -16.17 0.16
N GLN A 196 -18.88 -15.77 1.44
CA GLN A 196 -20.00 -15.07 2.08
C GLN A 196 -20.16 -13.61 1.60
N HIS A 197 -19.06 -12.95 1.19
CA HIS A 197 -19.09 -11.67 0.47
C HIS A 197 -18.91 -11.82 -1.05
N LEU A 198 -18.34 -12.96 -1.49
CA LEU A 198 -18.30 -13.36 -2.89
C LEU A 198 -19.53 -14.25 -3.19
N TYR A 199 -20.74 -13.68 -3.07
CA TYR A 199 -21.81 -14.18 -3.94
C TYR A 199 -21.26 -14.16 -5.38
N ASP A 200 -21.78 -15.01 -6.25
CA ASP A 200 -21.43 -15.15 -7.68
C ASP A 200 -21.67 -13.85 -8.53
N HIS A 201 -21.68 -12.69 -7.87
CA HIS A 201 -22.09 -11.37 -8.30
C HIS A 201 -21.24 -10.24 -7.65
N SER A 202 -20.09 -10.52 -7.01
CA SER A 202 -19.16 -9.44 -6.61
C SER A 202 -18.67 -8.72 -7.88
N HIS A 203 -18.94 -7.43 -7.98
CA HIS A 203 -18.70 -6.62 -9.18
C HIS A 203 -17.98 -5.33 -8.81
N CYS A 204 -17.11 -4.88 -9.70
CA CYS A 204 -16.62 -3.52 -9.69
C CYS A 204 -17.63 -2.64 -10.46
N GLY A 205 -17.95 -1.48 -9.91
CA GLY A 205 -18.89 -0.56 -10.52
C GLY A 205 -18.19 0.53 -11.32
N VAL A 206 -18.91 1.13 -12.26
CA VAL A 206 -18.51 2.40 -12.90
C VAL A 206 -19.58 3.45 -12.63
N SER A 207 -19.18 4.67 -12.25
CA SER A 207 -20.13 5.76 -12.02
C SER A 207 -20.81 6.23 -13.33
N ASP A 208 -22.15 6.31 -13.30
CA ASP A 208 -23.06 6.33 -14.46
C ASP A 208 -23.19 7.70 -15.17
N LEU A 209 -22.29 8.66 -14.90
CA LEU A 209 -22.28 9.99 -15.56
C LEU A 209 -22.03 9.93 -17.09
N THR A 210 -21.78 8.73 -17.65
CA THR A 210 -21.53 8.52 -19.08
C THR A 210 -22.45 7.49 -19.74
N ARG A 211 -23.67 7.25 -19.22
CA ARG A 211 -24.71 6.49 -19.95
C ARG A 211 -25.31 7.27 -21.14
N SER A 212 -24.49 8.06 -21.83
CA SER A 212 -24.74 8.53 -23.20
C SER A 212 -24.17 7.49 -24.16
N SER A 213 -24.99 7.12 -25.12
CA SER A 213 -24.93 5.88 -25.89
C SER A 213 -23.88 5.90 -27.03
N LYS A 214 -22.62 6.23 -26.70
CA LYS A 214 -21.42 6.03 -27.52
C LYS A 214 -20.20 5.86 -26.63
N PRO A 215 -19.38 4.82 -26.82
CA PRO A 215 -18.07 4.75 -26.17
C PRO A 215 -17.25 6.01 -26.46
N TRP A 216 -16.46 6.49 -25.50
CA TRP A 216 -15.72 7.75 -25.63
C TRP A 216 -14.76 7.75 -26.84
N TRP A 217 -14.25 6.57 -27.26
CA TRP A 217 -13.46 6.42 -28.49
C TRP A 217 -14.28 6.51 -29.79
N MET A 218 -15.62 6.47 -29.71
CA MET A 218 -16.54 6.71 -30.83
C MET A 218 -17.12 8.13 -30.84
N SER A 219 -16.94 8.89 -29.76
CA SER A 219 -17.27 10.32 -29.72
C SER A 219 -16.05 11.08 -30.24
N ASP A 220 -16.12 11.43 -31.52
CA ASP A 220 -15.14 12.15 -32.33
C ASP A 220 -13.96 11.36 -32.93
N ALA A 221 -14.30 10.47 -33.87
CA ALA A 221 -13.48 10.30 -35.09
C ALA A 221 -13.47 11.57 -35.98
N SER A 222 -14.25 12.60 -35.62
CA SER A 222 -14.41 13.87 -36.34
C SER A 222 -13.73 15.09 -35.69
N ALA A 223 -13.08 14.95 -34.52
CA ALA A 223 -12.25 16.01 -33.92
C ALA A 223 -10.75 15.69 -33.92
N PHE A 224 -10.33 14.70 -34.71
CA PHE A 224 -8.92 14.59 -35.08
C PHE A 224 -8.66 15.58 -36.22
N PRO A 225 -7.77 16.58 -36.06
CA PRO A 225 -7.12 17.13 -37.22
C PRO A 225 -6.27 15.99 -37.77
N THR A 226 -6.85 15.25 -38.73
CA THR A 226 -6.05 14.63 -39.77
C THR A 226 -5.27 15.80 -40.33
N SER A 227 -3.96 15.84 -40.06
CA SER A 227 -3.08 16.81 -40.69
C SER A 227 -3.32 16.67 -42.20
N LEU A 228 -4.00 17.66 -42.77
CA LEU A 228 -3.99 17.87 -44.21
C LEU A 228 -2.51 17.88 -44.62
N PRO A 229 -2.14 17.34 -45.79
CA PRO A 229 -0.78 17.49 -46.30
C PRO A 229 -0.58 18.98 -46.60
N VAL A 230 -0.09 19.72 -45.60
CA VAL A 230 0.39 21.08 -45.77
C VAL A 230 1.69 20.94 -46.55
N ASN A 231 1.67 21.47 -47.76
CA ASN A 231 2.85 21.59 -48.62
C ASN A 231 4.08 22.02 -47.82
N ASP A 232 5.17 21.31 -48.07
CA ASP A 232 6.53 21.59 -47.62
C ASP A 232 6.83 23.09 -47.48
N THR A 233 7.09 23.52 -46.24
CA THR A 233 8.18 24.45 -45.94
C THR A 233 8.68 24.23 -44.51
N LEU A 234 9.81 23.52 -44.38
CA LEU A 234 10.85 23.67 -43.35
C LEU A 234 10.38 23.94 -41.90
N SER A 235 9.97 22.89 -41.18
CA SER A 235 9.99 22.89 -39.72
C SER A 235 10.36 21.50 -39.21
N SER A 236 11.37 21.45 -38.34
CA SER A 236 11.97 20.25 -37.77
C SER A 236 10.91 19.34 -37.12
N HIS A 237 10.55 18.24 -37.77
CA HIS A 237 9.70 17.19 -37.18
C HIS A 237 10.44 16.48 -36.03
N ASN A 238 10.30 16.99 -34.81
CA ASN A 238 10.58 16.19 -33.62
C ASN A 238 9.51 15.09 -33.54
N ARG A 239 9.90 13.84 -33.85
CA ARG A 239 9.05 12.67 -33.61
C ARG A 239 8.75 12.62 -32.11
N GLN A 240 7.50 12.83 -31.70
CA GLN A 240 7.09 12.60 -30.32
C GLN A 240 7.32 11.13 -29.95
N LYS A 241 7.90 10.89 -28.78
CA LYS A 241 8.08 9.53 -28.24
C LYS A 241 6.70 8.93 -27.96
N ARG A 242 6.51 7.66 -28.31
CA ARG A 242 5.26 6.91 -28.00
C ARG A 242 5.12 6.76 -26.48
N SER A 243 3.89 6.75 -25.96
CA SER A 243 3.61 6.53 -24.53
C SER A 243 4.31 5.28 -23.96
N VAL A 244 4.31 4.19 -24.71
CA VAL A 244 4.97 2.90 -24.37
C VAL A 244 6.47 3.05 -24.09
N SER A 245 7.11 4.11 -24.59
CA SER A 245 8.55 4.39 -24.39
C SER A 245 8.85 5.35 -23.23
N LEU A 246 7.84 5.76 -22.48
CA LEU A 246 7.94 6.71 -21.38
C LEU A 246 7.42 6.06 -20.09
N GLU A 247 8.15 6.24 -19.00
CA GLU A 247 7.63 5.90 -17.67
C GLU A 247 6.60 6.93 -17.24
N ARG A 248 5.55 6.47 -16.57
CA ARG A 248 4.49 7.29 -16.00
C ARG A 248 4.49 7.13 -14.50
N PHE A 249 4.31 8.23 -13.77
CA PHE A 249 4.27 8.24 -12.32
C PHE A 249 2.90 8.70 -11.87
N VAL A 250 2.23 7.92 -11.01
CA VAL A 250 0.91 8.24 -10.48
C VAL A 250 1.08 8.59 -9.01
N GLU A 251 1.13 9.89 -8.73
CA GLU A 251 1.18 10.40 -7.37
C GLU A 251 -0.19 10.16 -6.71
N THR A 252 -0.21 9.27 -5.72
CA THR A 252 -1.46 8.75 -5.15
C THR A 252 -1.66 9.21 -3.71
N LEU A 253 -2.78 9.90 -3.46
CA LEU A 253 -3.32 10.10 -2.13
C LEU A 253 -4.09 8.85 -1.70
N VAL A 254 -3.77 8.31 -0.54
CA VAL A 254 -4.54 7.22 0.07
C VAL A 254 -5.24 7.72 1.32
N VAL A 255 -6.53 7.43 1.43
CA VAL A 255 -7.36 7.82 2.57
C VAL A 255 -7.99 6.56 3.15
N ALA A 256 -7.86 6.37 4.46
CA ALA A 256 -8.52 5.30 5.19
C ALA A 256 -9.50 5.89 6.19
N ASP A 257 -10.74 5.40 6.17
CA ASP A 257 -11.80 5.93 7.01
C ASP A 257 -11.72 5.44 8.48
N LYS A 258 -12.64 5.93 9.32
CA LYS A 258 -12.70 5.53 10.74
C LYS A 258 -13.01 4.04 10.92
N MET A 259 -13.69 3.41 9.95
CA MET A 259 -14.02 1.99 10.01
C MET A 259 -12.76 1.15 9.81
N MET A 260 -11.87 1.57 8.91
CA MET A 260 -10.52 0.99 8.78
C MET A 260 -9.73 1.07 10.08
N VAL A 261 -9.77 2.23 10.76
CA VAL A 261 -9.09 2.42 12.06
C VAL A 261 -9.68 1.50 13.14
N GLY A 262 -11.01 1.37 13.17
CA GLY A 262 -11.71 0.49 14.09
C GLY A 262 -11.34 -0.99 13.89
N TYR A 263 -11.17 -1.42 12.63
CA TYR A 263 -10.89 -2.81 12.28
C TYR A 263 -9.40 -3.19 12.42
N HIS A 264 -8.49 -2.43 11.81
CA HIS A 264 -7.05 -2.75 11.81
C HIS A 264 -6.30 -2.22 13.03
N GLY A 265 -6.86 -1.23 13.72
CA GLY A 265 -6.23 -0.55 14.84
C GLY A 265 -5.14 0.44 14.42
N ARG A 266 -4.94 1.48 15.24
CA ARG A 266 -3.99 2.57 14.96
C ARG A 266 -2.52 2.14 14.83
N LYS A 267 -2.14 1.01 15.43
CA LYS A 267 -0.74 0.54 15.42
C LYS A 267 -0.31 -0.08 14.09
N ASP A 268 -1.28 -0.58 13.31
CA ASP A 268 -0.99 -1.47 12.18
C ASP A 268 -1.60 -1.01 10.86
N ILE A 269 -2.60 -0.12 10.92
CA ILE A 269 -3.30 0.40 9.74
C ILE A 269 -2.36 0.97 8.68
N GLU A 270 -1.34 1.74 9.07
CA GLU A 270 -0.36 2.30 8.12
C GLU A 270 0.40 1.20 7.37
N HIS A 271 0.94 0.23 8.10
CA HIS A 271 1.69 -0.88 7.51
C HIS A 271 0.79 -1.78 6.65
N TYR A 272 -0.47 -1.95 7.04
CA TYR A 272 -1.47 -2.67 6.25
C TYR A 272 -1.70 -1.97 4.90
N ILE A 273 -2.06 -0.68 4.93
CA ILE A 273 -2.34 0.11 3.73
C ILE A 273 -1.13 0.14 2.80
N LEU A 274 0.07 0.36 3.33
CA LEU A 274 1.29 0.38 2.52
C LEU A 274 1.62 -1.02 1.95
N SER A 275 1.24 -2.10 2.62
CA SER A 275 1.39 -3.46 2.08
C SER A 275 0.43 -3.70 0.91
N VAL A 276 -0.83 -3.26 1.05
CA VAL A 276 -1.82 -3.27 -0.04
C VAL A 276 -1.33 -2.44 -1.23
N MET A 277 -0.86 -1.21 -1.00
CA MET A 277 -0.34 -0.34 -2.07
C MET A 277 0.95 -0.89 -2.70
N ASN A 278 1.78 -1.63 -1.97
CA ASN A 278 2.94 -2.32 -2.54
C ASN A 278 2.53 -3.41 -3.53
N ILE A 279 1.41 -4.11 -3.27
CA ILE A 279 0.83 -5.06 -4.21
C ILE A 279 0.28 -4.31 -5.43
N VAL A 280 -0.46 -3.21 -5.23
CA VAL A 280 -0.97 -2.35 -6.32
C VAL A 280 0.17 -1.89 -7.23
N ALA A 281 1.26 -1.36 -6.66
CA ALA A 281 2.45 -0.94 -7.40
C ALA A 281 3.06 -2.09 -8.22
N LYS A 282 3.07 -3.32 -7.67
CA LYS A 282 3.56 -4.50 -8.38
C LYS A 282 2.65 -4.90 -9.56
N LEU A 283 1.33 -4.73 -9.45
CA LEU A 283 0.38 -5.03 -10.52
C LEU A 283 0.54 -4.09 -11.72
N TYR A 284 0.75 -2.79 -11.47
CA TYR A 284 0.95 -1.79 -12.53
C TYR A 284 2.31 -1.87 -13.22
N ARG A 285 3.30 -2.49 -12.59
CA ARG A 285 4.60 -2.81 -13.20
C ARG A 285 4.59 -4.09 -14.05
N ASP A 286 3.46 -4.78 -14.17
CA ASP A 286 3.38 -5.99 -14.99
C ASP A 286 3.47 -5.69 -16.48
N SER A 287 4.24 -6.51 -17.21
CA SER A 287 4.49 -6.29 -18.65
C SER A 287 3.24 -6.45 -19.52
N SER A 288 2.21 -7.18 -19.05
CA SER A 288 0.96 -7.33 -19.82
C SER A 288 0.17 -6.01 -19.95
N LEU A 289 0.42 -5.03 -19.08
CA LEU A 289 -0.15 -3.68 -19.17
C LEU A 289 0.36 -2.91 -20.41
N GLY A 290 1.54 -3.26 -20.91
CA GLY A 290 2.17 -2.66 -22.09
C GLY A 290 2.70 -1.23 -21.93
N ASN A 291 2.48 -0.60 -20.77
CA ASN A 291 3.02 0.72 -20.41
C ASN A 291 3.68 0.63 -19.05
N VAL A 292 4.76 1.39 -18.83
CA VAL A 292 5.48 1.39 -17.55
C VAL A 292 4.84 2.43 -16.63
N VAL A 293 4.03 1.97 -15.68
CA VAL A 293 3.31 2.83 -14.73
C VAL A 293 3.80 2.58 -13.31
N ASN A 294 4.14 3.66 -12.62
CA ASN A 294 4.71 3.69 -11.27
C ASN A 294 3.68 4.27 -10.31
N ILE A 295 3.05 3.44 -9.48
CA ILE A 295 2.14 3.91 -8.43
C ILE A 295 2.99 4.32 -7.22
N ILE A 296 2.89 5.59 -6.83
CA ILE A 296 3.67 6.17 -5.73
C ILE A 296 2.72 6.79 -4.73
N VAL A 297 2.80 6.39 -3.47
CA VAL A 297 2.01 7.01 -2.40
C VAL A 297 2.70 8.30 -1.96
N THR A 298 2.05 9.44 -2.19
CA THR A 298 2.57 10.76 -1.76
C THR A 298 2.07 11.14 -0.38
N ARG A 299 0.86 10.72 -0.02
CA ARG A 299 0.23 11.09 1.25
C ARG A 299 -0.73 9.99 1.71
N LEU A 300 -0.72 9.72 3.02
CA LEU A 300 -1.65 8.80 3.67
C LEU A 300 -2.45 9.58 4.72
N ILE A 301 -3.76 9.70 4.54
CA ILE A 301 -4.66 10.33 5.51
C ILE A 301 -5.47 9.23 6.22
N VAL A 302 -5.34 9.15 7.53
CA VAL A 302 -6.09 8.24 8.40
C VAL A 302 -7.16 9.05 9.13
N LEU A 303 -8.42 8.85 8.76
CA LEU A 303 -9.55 9.51 9.40
C LEU A 303 -9.91 8.74 10.67
N THR A 304 -9.72 9.35 11.82
CA THR A 304 -10.12 8.76 13.11
C THR A 304 -11.56 9.08 13.48
N GLU A 305 -12.14 10.09 12.84
CA GLU A 305 -13.53 10.52 12.97
C GLU A 305 -14.05 11.04 11.61
N ASP A 306 -15.37 11.19 11.48
CA ASP A 306 -16.00 11.75 10.28
C ASP A 306 -15.54 13.19 10.04
N GLN A 307 -15.29 13.54 8.79
CA GLN A 307 -14.87 14.88 8.39
C GLN A 307 -16.06 15.71 7.91
N PRO A 308 -16.04 17.04 8.14
CA PRO A 308 -17.01 17.93 7.53
C PRO A 308 -16.88 17.85 6.00
N ASN A 309 -18.02 17.78 5.31
CA ASN A 309 -18.13 17.71 3.84
C ASN A 309 -17.56 16.43 3.20
N LEU A 310 -17.32 15.38 3.98
CA LEU A 310 -17.02 14.04 3.49
C LEU A 310 -18.05 13.05 4.04
N GLU A 311 -18.95 12.62 3.16
CA GLU A 311 -19.96 11.61 3.47
C GLU A 311 -19.49 10.26 2.92
N ILE A 312 -19.18 9.33 3.82
CA ILE A 312 -18.85 7.94 3.50
C ILE A 312 -19.96 7.07 4.08
N ASN A 313 -20.65 6.33 3.22
CA ASN A 313 -21.77 5.48 3.62
C ASN A 313 -21.88 4.27 2.68
N HIS A 314 -22.92 3.46 2.90
CA HIS A 314 -23.22 2.25 2.15
C HIS A 314 -23.55 2.49 0.66
N HIS A 315 -23.93 3.70 0.26
CA HIS A 315 -24.18 4.07 -1.14
C HIS A 315 -22.87 4.47 -1.82
N ALA A 316 -22.39 3.60 -2.71
CA ALA A 316 -21.10 3.77 -3.36
C ALA A 316 -21.04 5.04 -4.23
N ASP A 317 -22.09 5.34 -4.97
CA ASP A 317 -22.21 6.51 -5.84
C ASP A 317 -22.08 7.83 -5.08
N LYS A 318 -22.82 7.97 -3.97
CA LYS A 318 -22.79 9.15 -3.10
C LYS A 318 -21.44 9.30 -2.41
N SER A 319 -20.89 8.19 -1.92
CA SER A 319 -19.59 8.18 -1.25
C SER A 319 -18.46 8.57 -2.21
N LEU A 320 -18.50 8.08 -3.45
CA LEU A 320 -17.54 8.47 -4.49
C LEU A 320 -17.65 9.97 -4.80
N ASP A 321 -18.84 10.47 -5.11
CA ASP A 321 -19.04 11.90 -5.41
C ASP A 321 -18.59 12.81 -4.25
N SER A 322 -18.93 12.46 -3.02
CA SER A 322 -18.48 13.20 -1.84
C SER A 322 -16.96 13.14 -1.66
N PHE A 323 -16.36 11.96 -1.80
CA PHE A 323 -14.92 11.78 -1.68
C PHE A 323 -14.14 12.56 -2.74
N CYS A 324 -14.57 12.50 -4.01
CA CYS A 324 -13.94 13.22 -5.11
C CYS A 324 -13.99 14.75 -4.90
N LYS A 325 -15.10 15.28 -4.36
CA LYS A 325 -15.21 16.71 -4.00
C LYS A 325 -14.32 17.08 -2.82
N TRP A 326 -14.27 16.23 -1.80
CA TRP A 326 -13.47 16.45 -0.61
C TRP A 326 -11.96 16.39 -0.88
N GLN A 327 -11.49 15.38 -1.62
CA GLN A 327 -10.06 15.28 -1.96
C GLN A 327 -9.59 16.48 -2.81
N LYS A 328 -10.48 17.04 -3.63
CA LYS A 328 -10.19 18.28 -4.38
C LYS A 328 -10.12 19.50 -3.47
N SER A 329 -10.97 19.59 -2.45
CA SER A 329 -10.96 20.76 -1.56
C SER A 329 -9.67 20.84 -0.75
N ILE A 330 -9.13 19.69 -0.32
CA ILE A 330 -7.85 19.64 0.41
C ILE A 330 -6.64 19.99 -0.47
N LEU A 331 -6.74 19.84 -1.79
CA LEU A 331 -5.76 20.37 -2.75
C LEU A 331 -5.81 21.91 -2.81
N SER A 332 -7.03 22.49 -2.83
CA SER A 332 -7.23 23.94 -2.97
C SER A 332 -6.87 24.75 -1.73
N HIS A 333 -7.02 24.20 -0.52
CA HIS A 333 -6.76 24.91 0.74
C HIS A 333 -5.28 25.08 1.09
N GLN A 334 -4.36 24.54 0.28
CA GLN A 334 -2.91 24.77 0.42
C GLN A 334 -2.36 25.78 -0.58
N SER A 335 -3.22 26.37 -1.42
CA SER A 335 -2.85 27.29 -2.51
C SER A 335 -3.36 28.72 -2.25
N ASP A 336 -2.98 29.31 -1.12
CA ASP A 336 -2.96 30.78 -1.03
C ASP A 336 -1.75 31.31 -1.82
N GLY A 337 -1.96 31.54 -3.12
CA GLY A 337 -1.16 32.43 -3.95
C GLY A 337 0.03 31.81 -4.71
N ASN A 338 -0.19 31.55 -6.01
CA ASN A 338 0.78 31.66 -7.13
C ASN A 338 2.25 31.26 -6.92
N THR A 339 2.52 30.24 -6.11
CA THR A 339 3.79 29.54 -6.07
C THR A 339 3.50 28.12 -5.64
N ILE A 340 3.87 27.15 -6.49
CA ILE A 340 4.08 25.77 -6.08
C ILE A 340 4.89 25.84 -4.78
N PRO A 341 4.40 25.35 -3.63
CA PRO A 341 5.21 25.36 -2.42
C PRO A 341 6.50 24.62 -2.74
N GLU A 342 7.65 25.28 -2.55
CA GLU A 342 9.01 24.77 -2.83
C GLU A 342 9.33 23.44 -2.11
N ASN A 343 8.41 23.01 -1.25
CA ASN A 343 8.35 21.81 -0.44
C ASN A 343 7.46 20.68 -1.01
N GLY A 344 6.80 20.83 -2.16
CA GLY A 344 6.29 19.72 -2.99
C GLY A 344 5.21 18.77 -2.43
N ILE A 345 4.59 19.08 -1.28
CA ILE A 345 3.67 18.17 -0.55
C ILE A 345 2.19 18.25 -1.06
N ALA A 346 1.93 19.15 -2.02
CA ALA A 346 0.63 19.60 -2.50
C ALA A 346 -0.19 18.81 -3.53
N HIS A 347 0.43 17.96 -4.34
CA HIS A 347 -0.19 17.47 -5.58
C HIS A 347 -0.27 15.94 -5.57
N HIS A 348 -1.45 15.42 -5.88
CA HIS A 348 -1.65 14.01 -6.20
C HIS A 348 -2.44 13.94 -7.50
N ASP A 349 -2.08 12.99 -8.36
CA ASP A 349 -2.73 12.75 -9.63
C ASP A 349 -4.01 11.95 -9.46
N ASN A 350 -4.05 11.09 -8.43
CA ASN A 350 -5.15 10.17 -8.15
C ASN A 350 -5.40 10.01 -6.64
N ALA A 351 -6.66 9.81 -6.25
CA ALA A 351 -7.06 9.58 -4.86
C ALA A 351 -7.76 8.23 -4.66
N VAL A 352 -7.40 7.52 -3.59
CA VAL A 352 -7.97 6.21 -3.24
C VAL A 352 -8.54 6.27 -1.84
N LEU A 353 -9.84 6.06 -1.69
CA LEU A 353 -10.48 5.83 -0.40
C LEU A 353 -10.59 4.32 -0.14
N ILE A 354 -10.19 3.88 1.05
CA ILE A 354 -10.34 2.51 1.54
C ILE A 354 -11.27 2.54 2.77
N THR A 355 -12.30 1.70 2.77
CA THR A 355 -13.32 1.66 3.82
C THR A 355 -13.73 0.23 4.19
N ARG A 356 -14.16 0.01 5.43
CA ARG A 356 -14.85 -1.23 5.87
C ARG A 356 -16.39 -1.10 5.88
N TYR A 357 -16.95 -0.05 5.29
CA TYR A 357 -18.37 -0.06 4.94
C TYR A 357 -18.60 -1.11 3.83
N ASP A 358 -19.62 -1.94 4.00
CA ASP A 358 -20.22 -2.72 2.91
C ASP A 358 -20.80 -1.70 1.92
N ILE A 359 -20.27 -1.56 0.69
CA ILE A 359 -20.72 -0.53 -0.26
C ILE A 359 -21.51 -1.13 -1.43
N CYS A 360 -22.46 -0.36 -1.96
CA CYS A 360 -23.40 -0.86 -2.97
C CYS A 360 -23.80 0.21 -3.98
N THR A 361 -23.85 -0.18 -5.24
CA THR A 361 -24.25 0.68 -6.36
C THR A 361 -25.75 0.67 -6.64
N TYR A 362 -26.43 -0.48 -6.58
CA TYR A 362 -27.81 -0.63 -7.09
C TYR A 362 -28.84 -1.19 -6.11
N LYS A 363 -28.43 -2.01 -5.14
CA LYS A 363 -29.34 -2.64 -4.16
C LYS A 363 -28.76 -2.49 -2.76
N ASN A 364 -29.61 -2.19 -1.79
CA ASN A 364 -29.19 -2.07 -0.39
C ASN A 364 -28.73 -3.42 0.20
N LYS A 365 -29.22 -4.58 -0.25
CA LYS A 365 -28.70 -5.93 0.06
C LYS A 365 -29.19 -6.98 -0.95
N PRO A 366 -28.45 -8.08 -1.21
CA PRO A 366 -27.04 -8.27 -0.85
C PRO A 366 -26.16 -7.32 -1.67
N CYS A 367 -25.12 -6.82 -1.03
CA CYS A 367 -24.15 -5.95 -1.65
C CYS A 367 -22.96 -6.78 -2.12
N GLY A 368 -22.44 -6.41 -3.29
CA GLY A 368 -21.30 -7.06 -3.91
C GLY A 368 -20.42 -6.06 -4.63
N THR A 369 -20.60 -4.76 -4.39
CA THR A 369 -19.75 -3.75 -5.01
C THR A 369 -18.46 -3.67 -4.20
N LEU A 370 -17.34 -4.10 -4.76
CA LEU A 370 -16.05 -4.01 -4.08
C LEU A 370 -15.39 -2.64 -4.27
N GLY A 371 -15.65 -1.99 -5.40
CA GLY A 371 -15.08 -0.69 -5.73
C GLY A 371 -15.94 0.08 -6.72
N LEU A 372 -15.70 1.39 -6.78
CA LEU A 372 -16.33 2.28 -7.74
C LEU A 372 -15.38 3.43 -8.10
N ALA A 373 -15.21 3.66 -9.40
CA ALA A 373 -14.45 4.78 -9.94
C ALA A 373 -15.12 5.44 -11.15
N SER A 374 -14.62 6.63 -11.51
CA SER A 374 -14.93 7.27 -12.77
C SER A 374 -14.05 6.74 -13.89
N VAL A 375 -14.67 6.28 -14.99
CA VAL A 375 -13.92 5.89 -16.19
C VAL A 375 -13.26 7.13 -16.81
N ALA A 376 -11.98 6.96 -17.13
CA ALA A 376 -11.13 7.96 -17.75
C ALA A 376 -10.96 9.23 -16.88
N GLY A 377 -11.10 9.14 -15.55
CA GLY A 377 -10.95 10.27 -14.64
C GLY A 377 -9.51 10.68 -14.30
N MET A 378 -8.50 9.90 -14.69
CA MET A 378 -7.09 10.18 -14.36
C MET A 378 -6.67 11.57 -14.88
N CYS A 379 -5.92 12.33 -14.07
CA CYS A 379 -5.56 13.73 -14.31
C CYS A 379 -6.73 14.74 -14.35
N GLU A 380 -7.98 14.33 -14.05
CA GLU A 380 -9.10 15.25 -13.87
C GLU A 380 -9.36 15.42 -12.36
N PRO A 381 -9.03 16.57 -11.72
CA PRO A 381 -9.08 16.70 -10.26
C PRO A 381 -10.45 16.44 -9.63
N GLU A 382 -11.55 16.47 -10.39
CA GLU A 382 -12.90 16.16 -9.89
C GLU A 382 -13.28 14.68 -10.04
N ARG A 383 -12.49 13.89 -10.77
CA ARG A 383 -12.84 12.53 -11.20
C ARG A 383 -11.71 11.51 -11.03
N SER A 384 -10.50 11.94 -10.73
CA SER A 384 -9.33 11.10 -10.47
C SER A 384 -9.36 10.53 -9.05
N CYS A 385 -10.35 9.68 -8.81
CA CYS A 385 -10.70 9.17 -7.51
C CYS A 385 -11.38 7.80 -7.63
N SER A 386 -11.23 6.99 -6.59
CA SER A 386 -11.93 5.71 -6.40
C SER A 386 -12.28 5.49 -4.93
N ILE A 387 -13.32 4.71 -4.68
CA ILE A 387 -13.65 4.17 -3.35
C ILE A 387 -13.59 2.65 -3.40
N ASN A 388 -13.09 2.03 -2.33
CA ASN A 388 -12.76 0.60 -2.31
C ASN A 388 -13.14 0.01 -0.95
N GLU A 389 -13.95 -1.04 -0.96
CA GLU A 389 -14.24 -1.86 0.21
C GLU A 389 -13.04 -2.73 0.56
N ASP A 390 -12.68 -2.74 1.84
CA ASP A 390 -11.56 -3.50 2.35
C ASP A 390 -11.96 -4.96 2.66
N ILE A 391 -11.35 -5.88 1.93
CA ILE A 391 -11.53 -7.34 2.03
C ILE A 391 -10.22 -8.05 2.43
N GLY A 392 -9.31 -7.35 3.11
CA GLY A 392 -7.96 -7.85 3.40
C GLY A 392 -6.98 -7.55 2.27
N LEU A 393 -5.89 -8.31 2.17
CA LEU A 393 -4.87 -8.10 1.12
C LEU A 393 -5.43 -8.15 -0.31
N GLY A 394 -6.56 -8.82 -0.52
CA GLY A 394 -7.29 -8.85 -1.79
C GLY A 394 -7.77 -7.48 -2.27
N SER A 395 -7.93 -6.50 -1.37
CA SER A 395 -8.28 -5.10 -1.69
C SER A 395 -7.31 -4.47 -2.69
N ALA A 396 -6.06 -4.94 -2.75
CA ALA A 396 -5.09 -4.48 -3.73
C ALA A 396 -5.56 -4.72 -5.17
N PHE A 397 -6.27 -5.81 -5.43
CA PHE A 397 -6.80 -6.12 -6.76
C PHE A 397 -7.95 -5.18 -7.13
N THR A 398 -8.84 -4.91 -6.17
CA THR A 398 -9.91 -3.92 -6.32
C THR A 398 -9.35 -2.53 -6.59
N ILE A 399 -8.43 -2.05 -5.76
CA ILE A 399 -7.80 -0.72 -5.95
C ILE A 399 -7.12 -0.63 -7.32
N ALA A 400 -6.40 -1.68 -7.73
CA ALA A 400 -5.75 -1.68 -9.04
C ALA A 400 -6.77 -1.65 -10.20
N HIS A 401 -7.88 -2.38 -10.07
CA HIS A 401 -9.00 -2.37 -11.02
C HIS A 401 -9.63 -0.97 -11.14
N GLU A 402 -9.92 -0.32 -10.01
CA GLU A 402 -10.55 1.00 -10.00
C GLU A 402 -9.63 2.10 -10.56
N ILE A 403 -8.32 2.05 -10.27
CA ILE A 403 -7.34 2.93 -10.94
C ILE A 403 -7.31 2.64 -12.45
N GLY A 404 -7.56 1.39 -12.87
CA GLY A 404 -7.66 0.99 -14.27
C GLY A 404 -8.83 1.69 -14.97
N HIS A 405 -9.97 1.80 -14.29
CA HIS A 405 -11.07 2.65 -14.75
C HIS A 405 -10.64 4.11 -14.88
N ASN A 406 -9.90 4.68 -13.92
CA ASN A 406 -9.40 6.06 -14.07
C ASN A 406 -8.51 6.23 -15.33
N PHE A 407 -7.76 5.20 -15.75
CA PHE A 407 -7.04 5.15 -17.03
C PHE A 407 -7.91 4.92 -18.28
N GLY A 408 -9.23 4.86 -18.13
CA GLY A 408 -10.17 4.70 -19.24
C GLY A 408 -10.49 3.25 -19.61
N MET A 409 -10.02 2.28 -18.84
CA MET A 409 -10.29 0.86 -19.10
C MET A 409 -11.77 0.55 -18.81
N ASN A 410 -12.39 -0.26 -19.67
CA ASN A 410 -13.67 -0.89 -19.39
C ASN A 410 -13.48 -2.34 -18.96
N HIS A 411 -14.54 -2.93 -18.41
CA HIS A 411 -14.54 -4.34 -18.08
C HIS A 411 -14.28 -5.22 -19.30
N ASP A 412 -13.49 -6.27 -19.11
CA ASP A 412 -13.24 -7.30 -20.11
C ASP A 412 -14.54 -8.02 -20.50
N GLY A 413 -14.80 -8.11 -21.81
CA GLY A 413 -16.00 -8.76 -22.37
C GLY A 413 -17.25 -7.87 -22.41
N ILE A 414 -17.23 -6.70 -21.78
CA ILE A 414 -18.31 -5.72 -21.88
C ILE A 414 -17.96 -4.71 -22.96
N GLY A 415 -18.58 -4.87 -24.15
CA GLY A 415 -18.35 -3.97 -25.29
C GLY A 415 -16.97 -4.10 -25.95
N ASN A 416 -16.21 -5.17 -25.64
CA ASN A 416 -14.90 -5.47 -26.23
C ASN A 416 -14.66 -6.99 -26.36
N SER A 417 -13.58 -7.37 -27.03
CA SER A 417 -13.27 -8.77 -27.37
C SER A 417 -12.56 -9.57 -26.27
N CYS A 418 -12.29 -8.98 -25.10
CA CYS A 418 -11.48 -9.59 -24.04
C CYS A 418 -12.27 -10.36 -22.99
N GLY A 419 -13.53 -10.71 -23.28
CA GLY A 419 -14.32 -11.56 -22.39
C GLY A 419 -13.68 -12.92 -22.17
N THR A 420 -13.89 -13.49 -20.98
CA THR A 420 -13.36 -14.79 -20.59
C THR A 420 -13.89 -15.90 -21.50
N LYS A 421 -12.99 -16.69 -22.10
CA LYS A 421 -13.34 -17.81 -23.00
C LYS A 421 -13.07 -19.15 -22.32
N GLY A 422 -14.08 -20.02 -22.30
CA GLY A 422 -13.93 -21.39 -21.78
C GLY A 422 -13.50 -21.42 -20.31
N HIS A 423 -12.40 -22.10 -20.02
CA HIS A 423 -11.83 -22.24 -18.68
C HIS A 423 -10.65 -21.30 -18.40
N GLU A 424 -10.37 -20.32 -19.29
CA GLU A 424 -9.30 -19.35 -19.05
C GLU A 424 -9.58 -18.53 -17.80
N ALA A 425 -8.51 -18.22 -17.05
CA ALA A 425 -8.62 -17.33 -15.91
C ALA A 425 -8.94 -15.91 -16.38
N ALA A 426 -9.93 -15.29 -15.74
CA ALA A 426 -10.31 -13.90 -16.02
C ALA A 426 -9.15 -12.96 -15.66
N LYS A 427 -9.03 -11.82 -16.36
CA LYS A 427 -7.95 -10.84 -16.15
C LYS A 427 -8.36 -9.77 -15.14
N LEU A 428 -7.42 -8.90 -14.76
CA LEU A 428 -7.65 -7.92 -13.70
C LEU A 428 -8.87 -7.02 -13.93
N MET A 429 -9.17 -6.66 -15.18
CA MET A 429 -10.35 -5.85 -15.54
C MET A 429 -11.62 -6.68 -15.80
N ALA A 430 -11.69 -7.94 -15.36
CA ALA A 430 -12.94 -8.69 -15.40
C ALA A 430 -14.03 -7.99 -14.56
N ALA A 431 -15.27 -8.00 -15.04
CA ALA A 431 -16.40 -7.36 -14.35
C ALA A 431 -16.68 -7.94 -12.95
N HIS A 432 -16.20 -9.17 -12.70
CA HIS A 432 -16.37 -9.89 -11.45
C HIS A 432 -15.03 -10.49 -11.01
N ILE A 433 -14.63 -10.20 -9.77
CA ILE A 433 -13.45 -10.83 -9.16
C ILE A 433 -13.88 -12.17 -8.56
N THR A 434 -13.51 -13.25 -9.23
CA THR A 434 -13.84 -14.63 -8.86
C THR A 434 -12.61 -15.43 -8.44
N ALA A 435 -12.81 -16.65 -7.93
CA ALA A 435 -11.71 -17.57 -7.64
C ALA A 435 -10.81 -17.82 -8.88
N ASN A 436 -11.39 -17.91 -10.08
CA ASN A 436 -10.66 -18.13 -11.34
C ASN A 436 -10.20 -16.82 -12.02
N THR A 437 -10.04 -15.73 -11.27
CA THR A 437 -9.44 -14.47 -11.79
C THR A 437 -7.96 -14.46 -11.49
N ASN A 438 -7.11 -14.22 -12.50
CA ASN A 438 -5.68 -13.95 -12.34
C ASN A 438 -5.46 -12.42 -12.34
N PRO A 439 -5.34 -11.79 -11.16
CA PRO A 439 -5.23 -10.35 -11.04
C PRO A 439 -3.85 -9.83 -11.48
N PHE A 440 -2.83 -10.68 -11.56
CA PHE A 440 -1.48 -10.29 -11.97
C PHE A 440 -1.29 -10.24 -13.49
N SER A 441 -2.37 -10.21 -14.26
CA SER A 441 -2.36 -10.14 -15.72
C SER A 441 -3.47 -9.20 -16.22
N TRP A 442 -3.09 -8.24 -17.04
CA TRP A 442 -3.96 -7.34 -17.78
C TRP A 442 -4.35 -7.96 -19.13
N SER A 443 -5.54 -7.65 -19.63
CA SER A 443 -5.97 -8.12 -20.94
C SER A 443 -5.37 -7.28 -22.07
N ALA A 444 -5.45 -7.77 -23.30
CA ALA A 444 -5.09 -6.99 -24.47
C ALA A 444 -5.92 -5.68 -24.57
N CYS A 445 -7.20 -5.74 -24.20
CA CYS A 445 -8.08 -4.58 -24.23
C CYS A 445 -7.68 -3.56 -23.15
N SER A 446 -7.33 -4.02 -21.93
CA SER A 446 -6.81 -3.14 -20.87
C SER A 446 -5.56 -2.38 -21.34
N ARG A 447 -4.61 -3.09 -21.95
CA ARG A 447 -3.41 -2.49 -22.55
C ARG A 447 -3.76 -1.46 -23.63
N ASP A 448 -4.67 -1.79 -24.53
CA ASP A 448 -5.04 -0.91 -25.64
C ASP A 448 -5.75 0.36 -25.13
N TYR A 449 -6.58 0.25 -24.09
CA TYR A 449 -7.23 1.39 -23.43
C TYR A 449 -6.23 2.35 -22.81
N ILE A 450 -5.32 1.88 -21.95
CA ILE A 450 -4.33 2.76 -21.31
C ILE A 450 -3.36 3.36 -22.32
N THR A 451 -2.95 2.60 -23.34
CA THR A 451 -2.09 3.12 -24.41
C THR A 451 -2.79 4.26 -25.15
N SER A 452 -4.06 4.07 -25.52
CA SER A 452 -4.86 5.10 -26.19
C SER A 452 -5.09 6.31 -25.29
N PHE A 453 -5.35 6.11 -24.00
CA PHE A 453 -5.49 7.19 -23.02
C PHE A 453 -4.22 8.03 -22.94
N LEU A 454 -3.05 7.40 -22.80
CA LEU A 454 -1.77 8.10 -22.70
C LEU A 454 -1.37 8.79 -24.02
N ASP A 455 -1.57 8.12 -25.16
CA ASP A 455 -1.26 8.68 -26.49
C ASP A 455 -2.18 9.87 -26.86
N SER A 456 -3.38 9.93 -26.28
CA SER A 456 -4.29 11.08 -26.45
C SER A 456 -3.87 12.34 -25.69
N GLY A 457 -2.78 12.28 -24.91
CA GLY A 457 -2.29 13.41 -24.10
C GLY A 457 -3.09 13.67 -22.83
N ARG A 458 -3.99 12.77 -22.42
CA ARG A 458 -4.79 12.92 -21.20
C ARG A 458 -4.00 12.58 -19.91
N GLY A 459 -2.87 11.91 -20.05
CA GLY A 459 -1.99 11.52 -18.94
C GLY A 459 -0.85 12.49 -18.63
N THR A 460 -0.92 13.77 -19.05
CA THR A 460 0.20 14.71 -18.91
C THR A 460 0.59 15.01 -17.46
N CYS A 461 -0.33 14.84 -16.50
CA CYS A 461 -0.02 14.98 -15.08
C CYS A 461 0.90 13.86 -14.56
N LEU A 462 1.14 12.80 -15.34
CA LEU A 462 1.92 11.63 -14.93
C LEU A 462 3.37 11.68 -15.43
N ASP A 463 3.76 12.78 -16.08
CA ASP A 463 5.06 12.95 -16.73
C ASP A 463 6.15 13.43 -15.77
N ASN A 464 5.78 13.98 -14.61
CA ASN A 464 6.72 14.35 -13.57
C ASN A 464 7.20 13.11 -12.80
N GLU A 465 8.46 12.75 -13.00
CA GLU A 465 9.15 11.85 -12.07
C GLU A 465 9.22 12.54 -10.69
N PRO A 466 8.63 11.97 -9.64
CA PRO A 466 8.76 12.55 -8.32
C PRO A 466 10.24 12.52 -7.91
N PRO A 467 10.74 13.56 -7.24
CA PRO A 467 12.13 13.61 -6.82
C PRO A 467 12.49 12.34 -6.06
N LYS A 468 13.50 11.60 -6.54
CA LYS A 468 14.01 10.42 -5.82
C LYS A 468 14.53 10.86 -4.45
N ARG A 469 14.41 9.98 -3.45
CA ARG A 469 15.10 10.17 -2.16
C ARG A 469 16.60 10.07 -2.40
N ASP A 470 17.22 11.18 -2.78
CA ASP A 470 18.67 11.31 -2.71
C ASP A 470 19.05 11.34 -1.23
N PHE A 471 19.67 10.26 -0.76
CA PHE A 471 20.41 10.28 0.50
C PHE A 471 21.60 11.21 0.30
N LEU A 472 21.41 12.49 0.62
CA LEU A 472 22.52 13.42 0.78
C LEU A 472 23.23 13.02 2.09
N TYR A 473 24.26 12.21 1.94
CA TYR A 473 25.19 11.95 3.05
C TYR A 473 25.81 13.29 3.46
N PRO A 474 25.86 13.62 4.76
CA PRO A 474 26.73 14.68 5.23
C PRO A 474 28.14 14.39 4.72
N ALA A 475 28.75 15.33 4.00
CA ALA A 475 30.11 15.17 3.47
C ALA A 475 31.16 15.01 4.59
N VAL A 476 30.77 15.30 5.83
CA VAL A 476 31.56 15.20 7.05
C VAL A 476 31.07 14.03 7.89
N ALA A 477 32.02 13.21 8.34
CA ALA A 477 31.71 12.06 9.19
C ALA A 477 31.02 12.55 10.49
N PRO A 478 30.06 11.81 11.06
CA PRO A 478 29.38 12.20 12.30
C PRO A 478 30.34 12.51 13.46
N GLY A 479 31.51 11.87 13.53
CA GLY A 479 32.55 12.15 14.53
C GLY A 479 33.33 13.47 14.32
N GLN A 480 33.13 14.16 13.20
CA GLN A 480 33.61 15.53 12.96
C GLN A 480 32.54 16.58 13.32
N VAL A 481 31.26 16.18 13.32
CA VAL A 481 30.13 17.05 13.67
C VAL A 481 29.81 16.98 15.16
N TYR A 482 29.93 15.78 15.74
CA TYR A 482 29.67 15.52 17.15
C TYR A 482 30.94 15.01 17.81
N ASP A 483 31.44 15.76 18.79
CA ASP A 483 32.61 15.33 19.56
C ASP A 483 32.26 14.15 20.49
N ALA A 484 33.27 13.57 21.13
CA ALA A 484 33.07 12.40 21.98
C ALA A 484 32.17 12.68 23.19
N ASP A 485 32.16 13.92 23.71
CA ASP A 485 31.28 14.30 24.80
C ASP A 485 29.82 14.38 24.34
N GLU A 486 29.56 14.96 23.17
CA GLU A 486 28.23 15.02 22.56
C GLU A 486 27.69 13.63 22.23
N GLN A 487 28.55 12.76 21.70
CA GLN A 487 28.21 11.35 21.48
C GLN A 487 27.84 10.63 22.79
N CYS A 488 28.57 10.90 23.89
CA CYS A 488 28.19 10.38 25.22
C CYS A 488 26.86 10.96 25.73
N ARG A 489 26.57 12.25 25.48
CA ARG A 489 25.30 12.86 25.88
C ARG A 489 24.10 12.28 25.14
N PHE A 490 24.23 12.04 23.83
CA PHE A 490 23.17 11.42 23.04
C PHE A 490 22.85 10.00 23.51
N GLN A 491 23.86 9.27 23.95
CA GLN A 491 23.73 7.86 24.31
C GLN A 491 23.32 7.64 25.77
N TYR A 492 23.80 8.47 26.70
CA TYR A 492 23.68 8.25 28.15
C TYR A 492 23.03 9.42 28.90
N GLY A 493 22.60 10.48 28.20
CA GLY A 493 21.89 11.62 28.76
C GLY A 493 22.78 12.86 28.95
N ALA A 494 22.15 14.02 29.14
CA ALA A 494 22.79 15.33 29.06
C ALA A 494 24.00 15.55 30.00
N THR A 495 24.09 14.80 31.11
CA THR A 495 25.19 14.91 32.07
C THR A 495 26.44 14.16 31.63
N SER A 496 26.31 13.22 30.67
CA SER A 496 27.40 12.33 30.30
C SER A 496 28.52 13.03 29.51
N ARG A 497 29.75 12.52 29.69
CA ARG A 497 31.01 13.00 29.10
C ARG A 497 31.90 11.81 28.73
N GLN A 498 32.83 12.02 27.81
CA GLN A 498 33.85 11.04 27.48
C GLN A 498 34.78 10.77 28.67
N CYS A 499 35.04 9.50 28.95
CA CYS A 499 36.03 9.11 29.95
C CYS A 499 37.44 9.50 29.48
N LYS A 500 38.12 10.39 30.22
CA LYS A 500 39.53 10.68 29.98
C LYS A 500 40.41 9.58 30.60
N TYR A 501 41.33 9.03 29.82
CA TYR A 501 42.34 8.10 30.32
C TYR A 501 43.08 8.71 31.53
N GLY A 502 43.01 8.03 32.67
CA GLY A 502 43.70 8.44 33.91
C GLY A 502 42.79 8.76 35.10
N VAL A 503 41.46 8.75 34.94
CA VAL A 503 40.54 8.86 36.09
C VAL A 503 40.10 7.47 36.53
N ARG A 504 40.22 7.16 37.84
CA ARG A 504 39.80 5.88 38.45
C ARG A 504 38.29 5.65 38.27
N SER A 505 37.90 5.11 37.12
CA SER A 505 36.59 4.55 36.86
C SER A 505 36.53 3.13 37.43
N LEU A 506 35.39 2.76 38.01
CA LEU A 506 35.07 1.40 38.47
C LEU A 506 35.01 0.37 37.32
N ASN A 507 35.00 0.83 36.07
CA ASN A 507 35.08 -0.02 34.89
C ASN A 507 36.14 0.54 33.90
N PRO A 508 37.27 -0.16 33.70
CA PRO A 508 38.34 0.28 32.80
C PRO A 508 37.97 0.24 31.30
N TYR A 509 36.77 -0.24 30.97
CA TYR A 509 36.23 -0.29 29.59
C TYR A 509 35.08 0.70 29.35
N ALA A 510 34.78 1.59 30.30
CA ALA A 510 33.73 2.59 30.12
C ALA A 510 34.24 3.76 29.25
N GLU A 511 33.63 3.96 28.08
CA GLU A 511 33.96 5.06 27.16
C GLU A 511 33.27 6.39 27.54
N CYS A 512 32.17 6.33 28.30
CA CYS A 512 31.39 7.48 28.77
C CYS A 512 31.14 7.41 30.29
N SER A 513 31.18 8.55 30.98
CA SER A 513 30.87 8.72 32.40
C SER A 513 29.73 9.73 32.58
N ALA A 514 28.85 9.48 33.55
CA ALA A 514 27.69 10.33 33.86
C ALA A 514 28.02 11.58 34.68
#